data_AF-K2A3V4-F1
#
_entry.id   AF-K2A3V4-F1
#
_cell.length_a   1.000
_cell.length_b   1.000
_cell.length_c   1.000
_cell.angle_alpha   90.00
_cell.angle_beta   90.00
_cell.angle_gamma   90.00
#
_symmetry.space_group_name_H-M   'P 1'
#
loop_
_entity.id
_entity.type
_entity.pdbx_description
1 polymer ?
#
loop_
_entity_poly.entity_id
_entity_poly.type
_entity_poly.pdbx_seq_one_letter_code
_entity_poly.pdbx_strand_id
1 'polypeptide(L)'
;MKIVVTKFFEKKCKKVCKDIDVIFLIDKIKTESKNFIGFREPFFKVKVRSKTKSYRLILNYEADLSIIVFVDIFDKKDKKIGENITWELHQNLITSSYEANLKDIESWEYITFYS
;
A
#
# COMPACT_ATOMS: atom_id res chain seq x y z
N MET A 1 3.49 -16.32 -2.05
CA MET A 1 2.64 -15.24 -1.50
C MET A 1 1.97 -14.49 -2.63
N LYS A 2 0.66 -14.24 -2.57
CA LYS A 2 -0.10 -13.55 -3.62
C LYS A 2 -0.15 -12.05 -3.30
N ILE A 3 0.18 -11.18 -4.26
CA ILE A 3 0.05 -9.73 -4.12
C ILE A 3 -1.09 -9.26 -5.02
N VAL A 4 -2.07 -8.58 -4.45
CA VAL A 4 -3.24 -8.03 -5.14
C VAL A 4 -3.08 -6.52 -5.27
N VAL A 5 -3.18 -6.03 -6.50
CA VAL A 5 -3.17 -4.61 -6.83
C VAL A 5 -4.47 -4.27 -7.54
N THR A 6 -5.30 -3.45 -6.90
CA THR A 6 -6.57 -3.00 -7.47
C THR A 6 -6.37 -1.83 -8.43
N LYS A 7 -7.37 -1.58 -9.26
CA LYS A 7 -7.41 -0.42 -10.16
C LYS A 7 -7.41 0.91 -9.39
N PHE A 8 -8.06 0.95 -8.22
CA PHE A 8 -8.05 2.07 -7.29
C PHE A 8 -6.63 2.35 -6.82
N PHE A 9 -5.93 1.34 -6.30
CA PHE A 9 -4.57 1.50 -5.83
C PHE A 9 -3.64 1.93 -6.97
N GLU A 10 -3.76 1.33 -8.16
CA GLU A 10 -2.96 1.71 -9.32
C GLU A 10 -3.11 3.20 -9.67
N LYS A 11 -4.35 3.69 -9.70
CA LYS A 11 -4.64 5.13 -9.91
C LYS A 11 -4.04 6.00 -8.81
N LYS A 12 -4.17 5.58 -7.54
CA LYS A 12 -3.61 6.29 -6.38
C LYS A 12 -2.09 6.36 -6.47
N CYS A 13 -1.43 5.25 -6.82
CA CYS A 13 0.00 5.16 -7.02
C CYS A 13 0.46 6.14 -8.10
N LYS A 14 -0.15 6.14 -9.30
CA LYS A 14 0.19 7.09 -10.38
C LYS A 14 -0.02 8.56 -10.00
N LYS A 15 -1.00 8.84 -9.14
CA LYS A 15 -1.28 10.20 -8.64
C LYS A 15 -0.21 10.68 -7.66
N VAL A 16 0.15 9.84 -6.69
CA VAL A 16 1.05 10.19 -5.57
C VAL A 16 2.52 10.01 -5.94
N CYS A 17 2.85 8.91 -6.61
CA CYS A 17 4.20 8.54 -6.99
C CYS A 17 4.49 9.05 -8.40
N LYS A 18 5.56 9.84 -8.54
CA LYS A 18 5.99 10.39 -9.84
C LYS A 18 7.26 9.74 -10.37
N ASP A 19 8.00 9.06 -9.51
CA ASP A 19 9.31 8.48 -9.79
C ASP A 19 9.37 6.97 -9.49
N ILE A 20 8.26 6.36 -9.06
CA ILE A 20 8.09 4.90 -8.89
C ILE A 20 6.73 4.46 -9.40
N ASP A 21 6.63 3.18 -9.78
CA ASP A 21 5.42 2.54 -10.25
C ASP A 21 5.06 1.30 -9.41
N VAL A 22 3.97 0.63 -9.77
CA VAL A 22 3.49 -0.57 -9.07
C VAL A 22 4.50 -1.72 -9.14
N ILE A 23 5.21 -1.88 -10.27
CA ILE A 23 6.20 -2.95 -10.45
C ILE A 23 7.35 -2.77 -9.46
N PHE A 24 7.86 -1.54 -9.32
CA PHE A 24 8.86 -1.19 -8.33
C PHE A 24 8.39 -1.54 -6.90
N LEU A 25 7.12 -1.25 -6.56
CA LEU A 25 6.56 -1.59 -5.25
C LEU A 25 6.51 -3.10 -5.03
N ILE A 26 6.12 -3.87 -6.04
CA ILE A 26 6.07 -5.33 -5.96
C ILE A 26 7.46 -5.90 -5.70
N ASP A 27 8.46 -5.50 -6.48
CA ASP A 27 9.84 -5.97 -6.31
C ASP A 27 10.40 -5.61 -4.93
N LYS A 28 10.05 -4.43 -4.42
CA LYS A 28 10.39 -4.00 -3.06
C LYS A 28 9.78 -4.92 -2.00
N ILE A 29 8.52 -5.29 -2.15
CA ILE A 29 7.82 -6.18 -1.22
C ILE A 29 8.37 -7.60 -1.27
N LYS A 30 8.74 -8.11 -2.45
CA LYS A 30 9.37 -9.42 -2.62
C LYS A 30 10.73 -9.51 -1.92
N THR A 31 11.54 -8.47 -2.08
CA THR A 31 12.91 -8.41 -1.54
C THR A 31 12.96 -8.06 -0.05
N GLU A 32 12.03 -7.24 0.44
CA GLU A 32 12.03 -6.71 1.81
C GLU A 32 10.81 -7.15 2.63
N SER A 33 10.25 -8.32 2.33
CA SER A 33 9.07 -8.88 3.02
C SER A 33 9.22 -8.98 4.54
N LYS A 34 10.46 -8.98 5.06
CA LYS A 34 10.77 -9.01 6.51
C LYS A 34 10.69 -7.64 7.20
N ASN A 35 10.51 -6.55 6.46
CA ASN A 35 10.49 -5.18 6.99
C ASN A 35 9.07 -4.62 7.21
N PHE A 36 8.06 -5.49 7.27
CA PHE A 36 6.70 -5.06 7.56
C PHE A 36 6.60 -4.66 9.03
N ILE A 37 6.38 -3.37 9.25
CA ILE A 37 6.16 -2.86 10.60
C ILE A 37 4.66 -2.93 10.83
N GLY A 38 4.25 -3.70 11.83
CA GLY A 38 2.87 -3.72 12.31
C GLY A 38 2.41 -2.28 12.57
N PHE A 39 1.34 -1.86 11.90
CA PHE A 39 0.84 -0.49 12.03
C PHE A 39 -0.42 -0.46 12.89
N ARG A 40 -1.43 -1.22 12.47
CA ARG A 40 -2.66 -1.50 13.23
C ARG A 40 -3.36 -2.64 12.51
N GLU A 41 -3.55 -3.79 13.15
CA GLU A 41 -4.20 -4.94 12.50
C GLU A 41 -5.56 -4.54 11.87
N PRO A 42 -5.84 -4.93 10.61
CA PRO A 42 -5.07 -5.85 9.77
C PRO A 42 -4.07 -5.15 8.81
N PHE A 43 -3.70 -3.90 9.10
CA PHE A 43 -2.83 -3.06 8.29
C PHE A 43 -1.35 -3.06 8.74
N PHE A 44 -0.48 -3.13 7.75
CA PHE A 44 0.96 -3.07 7.87
C PHE A 44 1.51 -1.87 7.11
N LYS A 45 2.64 -1.32 7.58
CA LYS A 45 3.30 -0.16 6.97
C LYS A 45 4.69 -0.53 6.48
N VAL A 46 4.98 -0.16 5.24
CA VAL A 46 6.29 -0.34 4.59
C VAL A 46 6.86 1.00 4.19
N LYS A 47 8.14 1.24 4.53
CA LYS A 47 8.88 2.42 4.08
C LYS A 47 9.48 2.12 2.71
N VAL A 48 8.99 2.81 1.69
CA VAL A 48 9.50 2.69 0.33
C VAL A 48 10.37 3.91 0.03
N ARG A 49 11.58 3.72 -0.47
CA ARG A 49 12.48 4.83 -0.85
C ARG A 49 12.80 4.72 -2.32
N SER A 50 12.59 5.81 -3.04
CA SER A 50 13.14 6.01 -4.37
C SER A 50 14.46 6.79 -4.27
N LYS A 51 15.06 7.14 -5.42
CA LYS A 51 16.26 7.99 -5.44
C LYS A 51 16.00 9.40 -4.91
N THR A 52 14.76 9.90 -5.04
CA THR A 52 14.44 11.31 -4.77
C THR A 52 13.45 11.50 -3.62
N LYS A 53 12.68 10.46 -3.27
CA LYS A 53 11.55 10.55 -2.35
C LYS A 53 11.47 9.36 -1.41
N SER A 54 10.72 9.55 -0.34
CA SER A 54 10.40 8.53 0.64
C SER A 54 8.89 8.41 0.75
N TYR A 55 8.38 7.22 0.53
CA TYR A 55 6.97 6.90 0.56
C TYR A 55 6.63 6.02 1.78
N ARG A 56 5.34 5.94 2.05
CA ARG A 56 4.74 5.02 3.02
C ARG A 56 3.66 4.24 2.29
N LEU A 57 3.89 2.94 2.16
CA LEU A 57 2.93 2.00 1.59
C LEU A 57 2.18 1.34 2.76
N ILE A 58 0.87 1.31 2.67
CA ILE A 58 -0.03 0.60 3.57
C ILE A 58 -0.50 -0.67 2.88
N LEU A 59 -0.38 -1.78 3.59
CA LEU A 59 -0.72 -3.11 3.13
C LEU A 59 -1.77 -3.69 4.07
N ASN A 60 -2.61 -4.57 3.56
CA ASN A 60 -3.36 -5.52 4.35
C ASN A 60 -2.81 -6.91 4.06
N TYR A 61 -2.48 -7.68 5.10
CA TYR A 61 -1.91 -9.01 4.97
C TYR A 61 -2.86 -10.03 5.60
N GLU A 62 -3.42 -10.88 4.74
CA GLU A 62 -4.30 -11.98 5.11
C GLU A 62 -3.45 -13.25 5.24
N ALA A 63 -3.04 -13.56 6.47
CA ALA A 63 -2.08 -14.63 6.76
C ALA A 63 -2.58 -16.01 6.29
N ASP A 64 -3.85 -16.31 6.55
CA ASP A 64 -4.46 -17.62 6.22
C ASP A 64 -4.47 -17.90 4.72
N LEU A 65 -4.62 -16.84 3.91
CA LEU A 65 -4.65 -16.93 2.45
C LEU A 65 -3.29 -16.63 1.82
N SER A 66 -2.30 -16.21 2.61
CA SER A 66 -1.01 -15.71 2.13
C SER A 66 -1.16 -14.61 1.05
N ILE A 67 -2.12 -13.70 1.27
CA ILE A 67 -2.44 -12.59 0.36
C ILE A 67 -1.98 -11.26 0.96
N ILE A 68 -1.31 -10.43 0.17
CA ILE A 68 -1.08 -9.02 0.45
C ILE A 68 -1.95 -8.19 -0.49
N VAL A 69 -2.74 -7.29 0.06
CA VAL A 69 -3.46 -6.25 -0.69
C VAL A 69 -2.74 -4.93 -0.52
N PHE A 70 -2.44 -4.25 -1.62
CA PHE A 70 -1.92 -2.87 -1.57
C PHE A 70 -3.08 -1.91 -1.29
N VAL A 71 -3.12 -1.31 -0.10
CA VAL A 71 -4.27 -0.52 0.36
C VAL A 71 -4.12 0.95 0.00
N ASP A 72 -3.00 1.57 0.39
CA ASP A 72 -2.76 3.00 0.14
C ASP A 72 -1.27 3.36 0.09
N ILE A 73 -0.94 4.51 -0.47
CA ILE A 73 0.43 5.02 -0.56
C ILE A 73 0.49 6.55 -0.44
N PHE A 74 1.50 7.04 0.29
CA PHE A 74 1.69 8.46 0.58
C PHE A 74 3.15 8.89 0.47
N ASP A 75 3.40 10.14 0.06
CA ASP A 75 4.71 10.77 0.19
C ASP A 75 4.94 11.19 1.65
N LYS A 76 6.10 10.86 2.24
CA LYS A 76 6.47 11.25 3.62
C LYS A 76 6.39 12.76 3.84
N LYS A 77 6.65 13.56 2.79
CA LYS A 77 6.66 15.03 2.86
C LYS A 77 5.29 15.67 2.65
N ASP A 78 4.24 14.91 2.38
CA ASP A 78 2.90 15.49 2.27
C ASP A 78 2.55 16.17 3.60
N LYS A 79 2.36 17.50 3.56
CA LYS A 79 2.14 18.34 4.75
C LYS A 79 0.88 17.94 5.51
N LYS A 80 -0.07 17.24 4.86
CA LYS A 80 -1.26 16.66 5.50
C LYS A 80 -0.96 15.38 6.30
N ILE A 81 0.22 14.78 6.11
CA ILE A 81 0.62 13.43 6.57
C ILE A 81 2.03 13.47 7.20
N GLY A 82 2.42 14.62 7.77
CA GLY A 82 3.78 14.92 8.23
C GLY A 82 4.47 13.78 9.00
N GLU A 83 5.77 13.60 8.73
CA GLU A 83 6.81 12.62 9.16
C GLU A 83 6.47 11.23 9.76
N ASN A 84 5.33 11.05 10.44
CA ASN A 84 4.85 9.79 10.97
C ASN A 84 3.35 9.64 10.69
N ILE A 85 2.97 8.66 9.86
CA ILE A 85 1.57 8.22 9.78
C ILE A 85 1.18 7.73 11.19
N THR A 86 0.31 8.49 11.87
CA THR A 86 -0.39 8.08 13.08
C THR A 86 -1.77 7.56 12.70
N TRP A 87 -2.20 6.45 13.30
CA TRP A 87 -3.47 5.82 12.94
C TRP A 87 -4.65 6.77 13.12
N GLU A 88 -4.71 7.47 14.25
CA GLU A 88 -5.81 8.39 14.62
C GLU A 88 -6.03 9.50 13.59
N LEU A 89 -4.95 10.04 12.98
CA LEU A 89 -5.06 11.10 11.98
C LEU A 89 -5.44 10.57 10.59
N HIS A 90 -5.19 9.30 10.32
CA HIS A 90 -5.27 8.73 8.96
C HIS A 90 -6.27 7.59 8.83
N GLN A 91 -6.97 7.22 9.91
CA GLN A 91 -7.92 6.12 9.95
C GLN A 91 -8.96 6.25 8.84
N ASN A 92 -9.67 7.38 8.77
CA ASN A 92 -10.72 7.58 7.77
C ASN A 92 -10.19 7.43 6.34
N LEU A 93 -9.01 7.98 6.07
CA LEU A 93 -8.37 7.88 4.75
C LEU A 93 -8.01 6.44 4.39
N ILE A 94 -7.39 5.71 5.32
CA ILE A 94 -6.96 4.33 5.11
C ILE A 94 -8.18 3.41 4.98
N THR A 95 -9.20 3.57 5.83
CA THR A 95 -10.45 2.82 5.77
C THR A 95 -11.18 3.09 4.46
N SER A 96 -11.32 4.34 4.02
CA SER A 96 -11.94 4.65 2.73
C SER A 96 -11.16 4.07 1.54
N SER A 97 -9.83 4.11 1.58
CA SER A 97 -9.00 3.45 0.57
C SER A 97 -9.21 1.93 0.60
N TYR A 98 -9.29 1.32 1.78
CA TYR A 98 -9.54 -0.10 1.94
C TYR A 98 -10.91 -0.52 1.37
N GLU A 99 -11.98 0.21 1.69
CA GLU A 99 -13.32 -0.03 1.14
C GLU A 99 -13.35 0.09 -0.40
N ALA A 100 -12.61 1.06 -0.97
CA ALA A 100 -12.49 1.18 -2.41
C ALA A 100 -11.74 -0.01 -3.03
N ASN A 101 -10.69 -0.52 -2.36
CA ASN A 101 -10.01 -1.73 -2.78
C ASN A 101 -10.93 -2.96 -2.71
N LEU A 102 -11.74 -3.10 -1.67
CA LEU A 102 -12.69 -4.22 -1.56
C LEU A 102 -13.71 -4.20 -2.70
N LYS A 103 -14.25 -3.03 -3.05
CA LYS A 103 -15.17 -2.88 -4.19
C LYS A 103 -14.53 -3.32 -5.51
N ASP A 104 -13.28 -2.93 -5.75
CA ASP A 104 -12.53 -3.37 -6.93
C ASP A 104 -12.28 -4.90 -6.92
N ILE A 105 -12.05 -5.49 -5.74
CA ILE A 105 -11.89 -6.94 -5.62
C ILE A 105 -13.20 -7.68 -5.92
N GLU A 106 -14.31 -7.20 -5.37
CA GLU A 106 -15.67 -7.73 -5.62
C GLU A 106 -16.08 -7.60 -7.09
N SER A 107 -15.64 -6.53 -7.77
CA SER A 107 -15.90 -6.29 -9.20
C SER A 107 -14.88 -6.93 -10.14
N TRP A 108 -13.91 -7.69 -9.63
CA TRP A 108 -12.81 -8.30 -10.39
C TRP A 108 -11.88 -7.30 -11.11
N GLU A 109 -11.80 -6.06 -10.63
CA GLU A 109 -10.95 -4.99 -11.15
C GLU A 109 -9.57 -4.93 -10.47
N TYR A 110 -8.84 -6.05 -10.51
CA TYR A 110 -7.50 -6.15 -9.91
C TYR A 110 -6.56 -7.07 -10.69
N ILE A 111 -5.26 -6.86 -10.48
CA ILE A 111 -4.19 -7.71 -11.00
C ILE A 111 -3.53 -8.43 -9.84
N THR A 112 -3.12 -9.68 -10.09
CA THR A 112 -2.40 -10.50 -9.14
C THR A 112 -0.95 -10.68 -9.57
N PHE A 113 -0.03 -10.60 -8.61
CA PHE A 113 1.37 -10.95 -8.76
C PHE A 113 1.76 -12.06 -7.78
N TYR A 114 2.73 -12.89 -8.17
CA TYR A 114 3.24 -13.96 -7.32
C TYR A 114 4.63 -13.58 -6.81
N SER A 115 4.79 -13.68 -5.49
CA SER A 115 6.03 -13.54 -4.74
C SER A 115 6.47 -14.87 -4.14
#